data_AF-A0A7S4NDU5-F1
#
_entry.id   AF-A0A7S4NDU5-F1
#
_cell.length_a   1.000
_cell.length_b   1.000
_cell.length_c   1.000
_cell.angle_alpha   90.00
_cell.angle_beta   90.00
_cell.angle_gamma   90.00
#
_symmetry.space_group_name_H-M   'P 1'
#
loop_
_entity.id
_entity.type
_entity.pdbx_description
1 polymer ?
#
loop_
_entity_poly.entity_id
_entity_poly.type
_entity_poly.pdbx_seq_one_letter_code
_entity_poly.pdbx_strand_id
1 'polypeptide(L)'
;DDDSIVAVLAERLCSDYGIVRSMYVDEAGVAARDLPPFAVDAVQNIPELTVDDFRSEVAFWDSAEAWQVLCNTVREARRCDIQSNVNEIMIAAATKKGGPLNLPIHRKDLPMKVQTKIRQLEEDAANDFVALGMDPCLDFQALISCKSHAGRLKHLHQMISREKSRLKAKEKLKALFANEDGGQFIDSAEDVTGFE
;
A
#
# COMPACT_ATOMS: atom_id res chain seq x y z
N ASP A 1 -4.53 17.09 -32.45
CA ASP A 1 -4.83 18.21 -31.55
C ASP A 1 -4.30 17.85 -30.17
N ASP A 2 -3.22 18.49 -29.74
CA ASP A 2 -2.50 18.12 -28.50
C ASP A 2 -3.33 18.45 -27.24
N ASP A 3 -4.11 19.54 -27.32
CA ASP A 3 -5.00 20.00 -26.25
C ASP A 3 -6.13 19.01 -25.96
N SER A 4 -6.69 18.39 -27.01
CA SER A 4 -7.69 17.32 -26.87
C SER A 4 -7.11 16.08 -26.17
N ILE A 5 -5.84 15.75 -26.43
CA ILE A 5 -5.16 14.61 -25.78
C ILE A 5 -4.93 14.90 -24.30
N VAL A 6 -4.46 16.11 -23.98
CA VAL A 6 -4.24 16.58 -22.60
C VAL A 6 -5.55 16.55 -21.80
N ALA A 7 -6.65 17.05 -22.37
CA ALA A 7 -7.96 17.03 -21.72
C ALA A 7 -8.42 15.61 -21.34
N VAL A 8 -8.34 14.67 -22.30
CA VAL A 8 -8.73 13.26 -22.07
C VAL A 8 -7.81 12.59 -21.04
N LEU A 9 -6.51 12.88 -21.05
CA LEU A 9 -5.57 12.32 -20.08
C LEU A 9 -5.82 12.86 -18.67
N ALA A 10 -6.05 14.17 -18.54
CA ALA A 10 -6.34 14.82 -17.27
C ALA A 10 -7.63 14.27 -16.63
N GLU A 11 -8.69 14.06 -17.42
CA GLU A 11 -9.95 13.49 -16.92
C GLU A 11 -9.77 12.05 -16.40
N ARG A 12 -9.06 11.21 -17.16
CA ARG A 12 -8.77 9.82 -16.74
C ARG A 12 -7.90 9.79 -15.49
N LEU A 13 -6.87 10.62 -15.45
CA LEU A 13 -5.97 10.76 -14.33
C LEU A 13 -6.70 11.20 -13.06
N CYS A 14 -7.54 12.23 -13.16
CA CYS A 14 -8.36 12.72 -12.06
C CYS A 14 -9.31 11.66 -11.52
N SER A 15 -9.98 10.93 -12.41
CA SER A 15 -10.87 9.82 -12.04
C SER A 15 -10.12 8.71 -11.29
N ASP A 16 -8.97 8.29 -11.82
CA ASP A 16 -8.15 7.25 -11.21
C ASP A 16 -7.57 7.68 -9.87
N TYR A 17 -7.10 8.92 -9.78
CA TYR A 17 -6.62 9.51 -8.53
C TYR A 17 -7.71 9.54 -7.47
N GLY A 18 -8.92 10.00 -7.81
CA GLY A 18 -10.05 10.05 -6.90
C GLY A 18 -10.38 8.68 -6.30
N ILE A 19 -10.35 7.62 -7.13
CA ILE A 19 -10.57 6.23 -6.67
C ILE A 19 -9.44 5.78 -5.73
N VAL A 20 -8.18 6.02 -6.10
CA VAL A 20 -7.05 5.61 -5.24
C VAL A 20 -7.09 6.37 -3.92
N ARG A 21 -7.31 7.68 -3.96
CA ARG A 21 -7.45 8.54 -2.78
C ARG A 21 -8.56 8.03 -1.87
N SER A 22 -9.75 7.71 -2.40
CA SER A 22 -10.85 7.21 -1.56
C SER A 22 -10.50 5.89 -0.87
N MET A 23 -9.74 5.01 -1.52
CA MET A 23 -9.29 3.74 -0.92
C MET A 23 -8.26 3.91 0.22
N TYR A 24 -7.56 5.05 0.26
CA TYR A 24 -6.60 5.41 1.30
C TYR A 24 -7.19 6.30 2.41
N VAL A 25 -8.10 7.21 2.07
CA VAL A 25 -8.68 8.20 2.99
C VAL A 25 -9.88 7.65 3.75
N ASP A 26 -10.70 6.81 3.11
CA ASP A 26 -11.83 6.16 3.79
C ASP A 26 -11.29 5.13 4.79
N GLU A 27 -11.68 5.23 6.07
CA GLU A 27 -11.30 4.28 7.11
C GLU A 27 -11.76 2.86 6.77
N ALA A 28 -12.87 2.72 6.04
CA ALA A 28 -13.34 1.43 5.54
C ALA A 28 -12.54 0.96 4.31
N GLY A 29 -11.75 1.83 3.70
CA GLY A 29 -10.95 1.61 2.51
C GLY A 29 -9.93 0.48 2.68
N VAL A 30 -9.76 -0.30 1.61
CA VAL A 30 -8.89 -1.48 1.64
C VAL A 30 -7.44 -1.14 1.98
N ALA A 31 -6.98 0.06 1.58
CA ALA A 31 -5.60 0.50 1.78
C ALA A 31 -5.40 1.14 3.16
N ALA A 32 -6.38 1.93 3.63
CA ALA A 32 -6.34 2.55 4.96
C ALA A 32 -6.15 1.52 6.09
N ARG A 33 -6.83 0.36 5.98
CA ARG A 33 -6.73 -0.74 6.94
C ARG A 33 -5.36 -1.40 7.05
N ASP A 34 -4.50 -1.22 6.04
CA ASP A 34 -3.16 -1.79 6.05
C ASP A 34 -2.09 -0.77 6.50
N LEU A 35 -2.49 0.46 6.86
CA LEU A 35 -1.57 1.50 7.30
C LEU A 35 -1.49 1.56 8.83
N PRO A 36 -0.28 1.79 9.39
CA PRO A 36 -0.15 2.10 10.81
C PRO A 36 -0.80 3.45 11.13
N PRO A 37 -1.19 3.71 12.39
CA PRO A 37 -1.96 4.91 12.76
C PRO A 37 -1.36 6.24 12.27
N PHE A 38 -0.04 6.42 12.39
CA PHE A 38 0.62 7.64 11.94
C PHE A 38 0.51 7.87 10.43
N ALA A 39 0.43 6.79 9.64
CA ALA A 39 0.33 6.87 8.20
C ALA A 39 -1.11 7.14 7.75
N VAL A 40 -2.11 6.71 8.53
CA VAL A 40 -3.53 7.05 8.31
C VAL A 40 -3.71 8.56 8.37
N ASP A 41 -3.20 9.21 9.41
CA ASP A 41 -3.27 10.68 9.55
C ASP A 41 -2.59 11.40 8.38
N ALA A 42 -1.45 10.88 7.92
CA ALA A 42 -0.73 11.46 6.79
C ALA A 42 -1.51 11.33 5.46
N VAL A 43 -2.19 10.19 5.21
CA VAL A 43 -2.97 10.01 3.98
C VAL A 43 -4.31 10.76 4.00
N GLN A 44 -4.91 10.98 5.18
CA GLN A 44 -6.14 11.78 5.30
C GLN A 44 -5.95 13.23 4.81
N ASN A 45 -4.74 13.76 4.92
CA ASN A 45 -4.38 15.12 4.50
C ASN A 45 -4.04 15.25 3.01
N ILE A 46 -4.14 14.17 2.23
CA ILE A 46 -3.88 14.21 0.78
C ILE A 46 -4.99 15.03 0.09
N PRO A 47 -4.65 16.02 -0.74
CA PRO A 47 -5.62 16.94 -1.34
C PRO A 47 -6.57 16.22 -2.30
N GLU A 48 -7.79 16.72 -2.40
CA GLU A 48 -8.68 16.38 -3.51
C GLU A 48 -8.23 17.18 -4.73
N LEU A 49 -7.94 16.49 -5.84
CA LEU A 49 -7.45 17.10 -7.06
C LEU A 49 -8.56 17.08 -8.12
N THR A 50 -8.59 18.14 -8.91
CA THR A 50 -9.53 18.37 -10.00
C THR A 50 -8.86 18.17 -11.35
N VAL A 51 -9.65 18.14 -12.41
CA VAL A 51 -9.14 18.04 -13.79
C VAL A 51 -8.21 19.21 -14.13
N ASP A 52 -8.48 20.41 -13.59
CA ASP A 52 -7.70 21.62 -13.89
C ASP A 52 -6.30 21.57 -13.29
N ASP A 53 -6.13 20.91 -12.13
CA ASP A 53 -4.83 20.69 -11.49
C ASP A 53 -3.90 19.83 -12.37
N PHE A 54 -4.47 18.95 -13.20
CA PHE A 54 -3.71 18.15 -14.15
C PHE A 54 -3.56 18.84 -15.51
N ARG A 55 -4.51 19.66 -15.95
CA ARG A 55 -4.44 20.35 -17.25
C ARG A 55 -3.35 21.43 -17.26
N SER A 56 -3.18 22.17 -16.17
CA SER A 56 -2.18 23.23 -16.06
C SER A 56 -0.78 22.66 -15.82
N GLU A 57 0.21 23.05 -16.64
CA GLU A 57 1.62 22.69 -16.40
C GLU A 57 2.17 23.22 -15.08
N VAL A 58 1.60 24.33 -14.59
CA VAL A 58 2.02 24.93 -13.31
C VAL A 58 1.47 24.13 -12.14
N ALA A 59 0.16 23.83 -12.16
CA ALA A 59 -0.51 23.10 -11.07
C ALA A 59 -0.21 21.58 -11.10
N PHE A 60 0.25 21.06 -12.24
CA PHE A 60 0.61 19.65 -12.38
C PHE A 60 1.63 19.20 -11.34
N TRP A 61 2.59 20.06 -10.99
CA TRP A 61 3.64 19.70 -10.04
C TRP A 61 3.11 19.54 -8.62
N ASP A 62 2.10 20.33 -8.23
CA ASP A 62 1.42 20.16 -6.94
C ASP A 62 0.68 18.81 -6.89
N SER A 63 0.05 18.43 -8.00
CA SER A 63 -0.60 17.12 -8.15
C SER A 63 0.40 15.97 -8.09
N ALA A 64 1.55 16.12 -8.76
CA ALA A 64 2.61 15.14 -8.72
C ALA A 64 3.20 15.03 -7.30
N GLU A 65 3.42 16.16 -6.61
CA GLU A 65 3.93 16.20 -5.24
C GLU A 65 2.98 15.48 -4.29
N ALA A 66 1.67 15.74 -4.39
CA ALA A 66 0.65 15.02 -3.61
C ALA A 66 0.75 13.50 -3.81
N TRP A 67 0.97 13.05 -5.04
CA TRP A 67 1.20 11.64 -5.33
C TRP A 67 2.53 11.12 -4.74
N GLN A 68 3.60 11.91 -4.82
CA GLN A 68 4.89 11.55 -4.23
C GLN A 68 4.82 11.40 -2.71
N VAL A 69 4.09 12.30 -2.05
CA VAL A 69 3.83 12.25 -0.62
C VAL A 69 3.11 10.95 -0.26
N LEU A 70 2.06 10.58 -1.00
CA LEU A 70 1.38 9.28 -0.80
C LEU A 70 2.37 8.11 -0.93
N CYS A 71 3.17 8.06 -1.99
CA CYS A 71 4.16 6.99 -2.19
C CYS A 71 5.18 6.91 -1.05
N ASN A 72 5.67 8.07 -0.57
CA ASN A 72 6.58 8.12 0.58
C ASN A 72 5.90 7.63 1.85
N THR A 73 4.67 8.05 2.13
CA THR A 73 3.92 7.62 3.32
C THR A 73 3.70 6.12 3.32
N VAL A 74 3.30 5.54 2.18
CA VAL A 74 3.12 4.08 2.04
C VAL A 74 4.43 3.33 2.22
N ARG A 75 5.55 3.86 1.70
CA ARG A 75 6.89 3.28 1.90
C ARG A 75 7.28 3.28 3.37
N GLU A 76 7.11 4.42 4.05
CA GLU A 76 7.47 4.57 5.45
C GLU A 76 6.60 3.70 6.36
N ALA A 77 5.29 3.63 6.09
CA ALA A 77 4.37 2.70 6.76
C ALA A 77 4.89 1.27 6.75
N ARG A 78 5.20 0.74 5.56
CA ARG A 78 5.72 -0.63 5.42
C ARG A 78 7.05 -0.81 6.13
N ARG A 79 7.96 0.16 6.01
CA ARG A 79 9.26 0.11 6.69
C ARG A 79 9.09 0.04 8.20
N CYS A 80 8.15 0.80 8.76
CA CYS A 80 7.82 0.77 10.18
C CYS A 80 7.25 -0.60 10.60
N ASP A 81 6.36 -1.20 9.80
CA ASP A 81 5.80 -2.53 10.10
C ASP A 81 6.89 -3.60 10.12
N ILE A 82 7.77 -3.62 9.11
CA ILE A 82 8.89 -4.58 9.05
C ILE A 82 9.83 -4.38 10.22
N GLN A 83 10.20 -3.13 10.53
CA GLN A 83 11.10 -2.84 11.64
C GLN A 83 10.49 -3.27 12.98
N SER A 84 9.17 -3.11 13.15
CA SER A 84 8.44 -3.57 14.33
C SER A 84 8.49 -5.09 14.44
N ASN A 85 8.20 -5.80 13.35
CA ASN A 85 8.30 -7.26 13.29
C ASN A 85 9.72 -7.78 13.58
N VAL A 86 10.74 -7.13 13.02
CA VAL A 86 12.15 -7.47 13.30
C VAL A 86 12.46 -7.26 14.77
N ASN A 87 12.09 -6.11 15.34
CA ASN A 87 12.31 -5.81 16.75
C ASN A 87 11.65 -6.84 17.67
N GLU A 88 10.41 -7.24 17.40
CA GLU A 88 9.70 -8.27 18.15
C GLU A 88 10.42 -9.62 18.10
N ILE A 89 10.89 -10.04 16.91
CA ILE A 89 11.67 -11.28 16.75
C ILE A 89 12.98 -11.20 17.55
N MET A 90 13.67 -10.06 17.52
CA MET A 90 14.91 -9.86 18.26
C MET A 90 14.69 -9.91 19.77
N ILE A 91 13.65 -9.25 20.28
CA ILE A 91 13.26 -9.26 21.69
C ILE A 91 12.89 -10.67 22.13
N ALA A 92 12.02 -11.36 21.38
CA ALA A 92 11.61 -12.73 21.71
C ALA A 92 12.81 -13.69 21.77
N ALA A 93 13.75 -13.56 20.82
CA ALA A 93 14.96 -14.36 20.80
C ALA A 93 15.92 -14.05 21.97
N ALA A 94 16.08 -12.77 22.33
CA ALA A 94 16.89 -12.35 23.45
C ALA A 94 16.30 -12.82 24.79
N THR A 95 14.99 -12.68 24.99
CA THR A 95 14.28 -13.19 26.17
C THR A 95 14.43 -14.70 26.31
N LYS A 96 14.35 -15.45 25.21
CA LYS A 96 14.51 -16.91 25.21
C LYS A 96 15.94 -17.38 25.55
N LYS A 97 16.95 -16.55 25.27
CA LYS A 97 18.36 -16.85 25.61
C LYS A 97 18.59 -16.88 27.13
N GLY A 98 17.73 -16.22 27.91
CA GLY A 98 17.84 -16.10 29.36
C GLY A 98 18.91 -15.11 29.81
N GLY A 99 18.78 -14.61 31.03
CA GLY A 99 19.68 -13.60 31.61
C GLY A 99 19.21 -12.14 31.38
N PRO A 100 19.99 -11.15 31.83
CA PRO A 100 19.65 -9.74 31.69
C PRO A 100 19.51 -9.32 30.23
N LEU A 101 18.43 -8.64 29.89
CA LEU A 101 18.21 -8.10 28.55
C LEU A 101 19.15 -6.91 28.32
N ASN A 102 20.23 -7.11 27.58
CA ASN A 102 21.14 -6.03 27.21
C ASN A 102 20.59 -5.29 25.99
N LEU A 103 20.06 -4.09 26.23
CA LEU A 103 19.63 -3.17 25.18
C LEU A 103 20.79 -2.24 24.79
N PRO A 104 20.98 -1.91 23.49
CA PRO A 104 20.22 -2.42 22.35
C PRO A 104 20.60 -3.86 21.99
N ILE A 105 19.62 -4.66 21.56
CA ILE A 105 19.86 -6.03 21.10
C ILE A 105 20.57 -5.95 19.75
N HIS A 106 21.77 -6.51 19.64
CA HIS A 106 22.47 -6.57 18.36
C HIS A 106 22.16 -7.89 17.64
N ARG A 107 21.87 -7.81 16.34
CA ARG A 107 21.57 -8.97 15.49
C ARG A 107 22.65 -10.06 15.56
N LYS A 108 23.92 -9.67 15.64
CA LYS A 108 25.08 -10.58 15.73
C LYS A 108 25.07 -11.48 16.97
N ASP A 109 24.40 -11.05 18.05
CA ASP A 109 24.37 -11.75 19.33
C ASP A 109 23.22 -12.78 19.42
N LEU A 110 22.38 -12.83 18.38
CA LEU A 110 21.23 -13.73 18.25
C LEU A 110 21.62 -15.07 17.62
N PRO A 111 20.87 -16.15 17.90
CA PRO A 111 21.08 -17.43 17.23
C PRO A 111 21.00 -17.33 15.71
N MET A 112 21.85 -18.07 15.00
CA MET A 112 21.93 -18.02 13.52
C MET A 112 20.57 -18.24 12.85
N LYS A 113 19.75 -19.16 13.36
CA LYS A 113 18.38 -19.41 12.86
C LYS A 113 17.51 -18.15 12.88
N VAL A 114 17.64 -17.31 13.92
CA VAL A 114 16.92 -16.05 14.05
C VAL A 114 17.48 -15.01 13.09
N GLN A 115 18.80 -14.94 12.95
CA GLN A 115 19.45 -14.02 12.00
C GLN A 115 19.04 -14.29 10.55
N THR A 116 18.96 -15.57 10.16
CA THR A 116 18.46 -16.00 8.84
C THR A 116 17.00 -15.63 8.66
N LYS A 117 16.15 -15.87 9.67
CA LYS A 117 14.73 -15.48 9.60
C LYS A 117 14.54 -13.98 9.40
N ILE A 118 15.30 -13.16 10.12
CA ILE A 118 15.29 -11.69 9.96
C ILE A 118 15.73 -11.31 8.54
N ARG A 119 16.77 -11.97 8.01
CA ARG A 119 17.27 -11.69 6.64
C ARG A 119 16.20 -11.99 5.61
N GLN A 120 15.55 -13.14 5.74
CA GLN A 120 14.48 -13.53 4.83
C GLN A 120 13.33 -12.52 4.89
N LEU A 121 12.93 -12.09 6.09
CA LEU A 121 11.87 -11.10 6.25
C LEU A 121 12.21 -9.77 5.58
N GLU A 122 13.44 -9.28 5.75
CA GLU A 122 13.92 -8.05 5.10
C GLU A 122 13.98 -8.19 3.57
N GLU A 123 14.39 -9.35 3.07
CA GLU A 123 14.48 -9.65 1.63
C GLU A 123 13.09 -9.77 0.99
N ASP A 124 12.18 -10.52 1.61
CA ASP A 124 10.79 -10.65 1.18
C ASP A 124 10.12 -9.27 1.15
N ALA A 125 10.33 -8.47 2.20
CA ALA A 125 9.83 -7.11 2.26
C ALA A 125 10.37 -6.19 1.15
N ALA A 126 11.66 -6.30 0.82
CA ALA A 126 12.25 -5.54 -0.26
C ALA A 126 11.65 -5.95 -1.62
N ASN A 127 11.44 -7.24 -1.83
CA ASN A 127 10.78 -7.76 -3.04
C ASN A 127 9.32 -7.31 -3.13
N ASP A 128 8.57 -7.36 -2.03
CA ASP A 128 7.19 -6.87 -1.94
C ASP A 128 7.10 -5.38 -2.26
N PHE A 129 8.08 -4.59 -1.80
CA PHE A 129 8.15 -3.15 -2.11
C PHE A 129 8.40 -2.89 -3.60
N VAL A 130 9.32 -3.63 -4.22
CA VAL A 130 9.55 -3.52 -5.68
C VAL A 130 8.28 -3.92 -6.44
N ALA A 131 7.61 -5.00 -6.03
CA ALA A 131 6.37 -5.46 -6.63
C ALA A 131 5.21 -4.47 -6.46
N LEU A 132 5.24 -3.63 -5.42
CA LEU A 132 4.25 -2.59 -5.18
C LEU A 132 4.19 -1.57 -6.33
N GLY A 133 5.34 -1.28 -6.96
CA GLY A 133 5.41 -0.27 -8.01
C GLY A 133 4.96 1.10 -7.49
N MET A 134 5.46 1.52 -6.34
CA MET A 134 5.23 2.87 -5.82
C MET A 134 6.59 3.45 -5.39
N ASP A 135 7.55 3.47 -6.32
CA ASP A 135 8.87 4.03 -6.05
C ASP A 135 8.78 5.56 -6.11
N PRO A 136 8.90 6.28 -4.98
CA PRO A 136 8.73 7.73 -4.95
C PRO A 136 9.90 8.49 -5.60
N CYS A 137 10.99 7.81 -5.94
CA CYS A 137 12.20 8.41 -6.49
C CYS A 137 12.32 8.14 -8.00
N LEU A 138 12.33 6.88 -8.42
CA LEU A 138 12.56 6.50 -9.82
C LEU A 138 11.41 6.96 -10.73
N ASP A 139 10.16 6.76 -10.28
CA ASP A 139 9.01 7.16 -11.08
C ASP A 139 8.93 8.70 -11.22
N PHE A 140 9.39 9.44 -10.21
CA PHE A 140 9.45 10.90 -10.24
C PHE A 140 10.60 11.45 -11.10
N GLN A 141 11.74 10.78 -11.12
CA GLN A 141 12.82 11.09 -12.05
C GLN A 141 12.36 10.90 -13.51
N ALA A 142 11.56 9.87 -13.77
CA ALA A 142 10.96 9.67 -15.08
C ALA A 142 9.96 10.80 -15.46
N LEU A 143 9.16 11.29 -14.51
CA LEU A 143 8.31 12.48 -14.72
C LEU A 143 9.11 13.73 -15.08
N ILE A 144 10.17 14.04 -14.32
CA ILE A 144 11.03 15.21 -14.58
C ILE A 144 11.71 15.10 -15.95
N SER A 145 12.05 13.88 -16.37
CA SER A 145 12.70 13.62 -17.66
C SER A 145 11.76 13.75 -18.87
N CYS A 146 10.44 13.86 -18.66
CA CYS A 146 9.48 14.02 -19.74
C CYS A 146 9.56 15.43 -20.36
N LYS A 147 9.67 15.46 -21.70
CA LYS A 147 9.81 16.70 -22.48
C LYS A 147 8.49 17.44 -22.73
N SER A 148 7.36 16.76 -22.63
CA SER A 148 6.03 17.32 -22.89
C SER A 148 5.08 17.09 -21.72
N HIS A 149 4.13 18.00 -21.53
CA HIS A 149 3.08 17.87 -20.52
C HIS A 149 2.23 16.61 -20.70
N ALA A 150 1.81 16.33 -21.94
CA ALA A 150 1.11 15.08 -22.26
C ALA A 150 1.92 13.83 -21.88
N GLY A 151 3.25 13.88 -22.01
CA GLY A 151 4.14 12.81 -21.56
C GLY A 151 4.15 12.64 -20.04
N ARG A 152 4.22 13.76 -19.30
CA ARG A 152 4.12 13.77 -17.83
C ARG A 152 2.80 13.21 -17.35
N LEU A 153 1.68 13.66 -17.93
CA LEU A 153 0.33 13.17 -17.62
C LEU A 153 0.19 11.68 -17.88
N LYS A 154 0.70 11.20 -19.02
CA LYS A 154 0.67 9.77 -19.35
C LYS A 154 1.44 8.95 -18.33
N HIS A 155 2.61 9.41 -17.89
CA HIS A 155 3.44 8.68 -16.94
C HIS A 155 2.82 8.69 -15.54
N LEU A 156 2.34 9.85 -15.05
CA LEU A 156 1.65 9.93 -13.77
C LEU A 156 0.39 9.05 -13.77
N HIS A 157 -0.38 9.05 -14.85
CA HIS A 157 -1.54 8.18 -15.01
C HIS A 157 -1.16 6.69 -14.98
N GLN A 158 -0.03 6.29 -15.56
CA GLN A 158 0.44 4.89 -15.45
C GLN A 158 0.73 4.50 -13.99
N MET A 159 1.36 5.39 -13.22
CA MET A 159 1.66 5.16 -11.80
C MET A 159 0.38 4.99 -10.99
N ILE A 160 -0.58 5.91 -11.15
CA ILE A 160 -1.85 5.90 -10.42
C ILE A 160 -2.73 4.73 -10.86
N SER A 161 -2.82 4.44 -12.16
CA SER A 161 -3.61 3.32 -12.67
C SER A 161 -3.05 1.96 -12.23
N ARG A 162 -1.72 1.82 -12.09
CA ARG A 162 -1.09 0.62 -11.53
C ARG A 162 -1.56 0.40 -10.11
N GLU A 163 -1.50 1.44 -9.29
CA GLU A 163 -1.93 1.37 -7.90
C GLU A 163 -3.43 1.10 -7.75
N LYS A 164 -4.27 1.80 -8.53
CA LYS A 164 -5.71 1.54 -8.62
C LYS A 164 -6.01 0.06 -8.92
N SER A 165 -5.28 -0.52 -9.88
CA SER A 165 -5.48 -1.91 -10.28
C SER A 165 -5.10 -2.88 -9.17
N ARG A 166 -3.99 -2.60 -8.47
CA ARG A 166 -3.55 -3.36 -7.30
C ARG A 166 -4.57 -3.33 -6.17
N LEU A 167 -5.06 -2.14 -5.80
CA LEU A 167 -6.04 -1.98 -4.72
C LEU A 167 -7.37 -2.65 -5.06
N LYS A 168 -7.86 -2.49 -6.29
CA LYS A 168 -9.07 -3.21 -6.76
C LYS A 168 -8.91 -4.72 -6.74
N ALA A 169 -7.75 -5.24 -7.15
CA ALA A 169 -7.48 -6.67 -7.06
C ALA A 169 -7.49 -7.16 -5.61
N LYS A 170 -6.90 -6.38 -4.69
CA LYS A 170 -6.89 -6.68 -3.26
C LYS A 170 -8.29 -6.65 -2.65
N GLU A 171 -9.10 -5.66 -2.98
CA GLU A 171 -10.49 -5.55 -2.53
C GLU A 171 -11.33 -6.74 -3.01
N LYS A 172 -11.21 -7.13 -4.28
CA LYS A 172 -11.86 -8.32 -4.84
C LYS A 172 -11.45 -9.60 -4.13
N LEU A 173 -10.16 -9.79 -3.85
CA LEU A 173 -9.68 -10.96 -3.11
C LEU A 173 -10.27 -11.00 -1.71
N LYS A 174 -10.27 -9.89 -0.97
CA LYS A 174 -10.90 -9.82 0.37
C LYS A 174 -12.39 -10.16 0.30
N ALA A 175 -13.11 -9.68 -0.72
CA ALA A 175 -14.54 -9.97 -0.89
C ALA A 175 -14.82 -11.45 -1.20
N LEU A 176 -13.96 -12.13 -1.96
CA LEU A 176 -14.10 -13.57 -2.24
C LEU A 176 -14.00 -14.41 -0.96
N PHE A 177 -12.95 -14.18 -0.16
CA PHE A 177 -12.75 -14.93 1.09
C PHE A 177 -13.78 -14.59 2.17
N ALA A 178 -14.28 -13.35 2.22
CA ALA A 178 -15.34 -12.97 3.15
C ALA A 178 -16.69 -13.68 2.86
N ASN A 179 -16.94 -14.05 1.60
CA ASN A 179 -18.17 -14.75 1.21
C ASN A 179 -18.08 -16.28 1.41
N GLU A 180 -16.88 -16.86 1.45
CA GLU A 180 -16.67 -18.30 1.64
C GLU A 180 -16.88 -18.73 3.10
N ASP A 181 -16.61 -17.86 4.08
CA ASP A 181 -16.85 -18.12 5.51
C ASP A 181 -18.35 -18.02 5.93
N GLY A 182 -19.25 -17.68 5.02
CA GLY A 182 -20.71 -17.57 5.24
C GLY A 182 -21.54 -18.78 4.80
N GLY A 183 -20.91 -19.83 4.25
CA GLY A 183 -21.58 -21.03 3.75
C GLY A 183 -21.96 -22.02 4.86
N GLN A 184 -23.21 -21.95 5.29
CA GLN A 184 -23.89 -22.85 6.23
C GLN A 184 -23.48 -24.33 6.09
N PHE A 185 -22.89 -24.89 7.16
CA PHE A 185 -23.17 -26.26 7.56
C PHE A 185 -24.65 -26.33 7.96
N ILE A 186 -25.50 -26.71 7.00
CA ILE A 186 -26.84 -27.18 7.32
C ILE A 186 -26.66 -28.60 7.85
N ASP A 187 -26.53 -28.71 9.17
CA ASP A 187 -26.65 -29.97 9.89
C ASP A 187 -28.13 -30.38 9.86
N SER A 188 -28.53 -31.03 8.76
CA SER A 188 -29.81 -31.73 8.68
C SER A 188 -29.68 -33.05 9.44
N ALA A 189 -29.75 -32.96 10.77
CA ALA A 189 -29.88 -34.11 11.67
C ALA A 189 -31.00 -33.85 12.70
N GLU A 190 -32.21 -33.62 12.20
CA GLU A 190 -33.44 -33.85 12.98
C GLU A 190 -34.39 -34.72 12.15
N ASP A 191 -34.22 -36.04 12.29
CA ASP A 191 -35.34 -36.97 12.14
C ASP A 191 -35.06 -38.25 12.95
N VAL A 192 -35.06 -38.13 14.27
CA VAL A 192 -35.18 -39.27 15.20
C VAL A 192 -36.05 -38.85 16.39
N THR A 193 -37.37 -38.85 16.21
CA THR A 193 -38.32 -39.22 17.28
C THR A 193 -39.64 -39.67 16.65
N GLY A 194 -39.89 -40.97 16.67
CA GLY A 194 -41.14 -41.58 16.21
C GLY A 194 -41.27 -43.01 16.71
N PHE A 195 -41.18 -43.20 18.03
CA PHE A 195 -41.67 -44.39 18.73
C PHE A 195 -43.02 -44.02 19.34
N GLU A 196 -44.10 -44.59 18.78
CA GLU A 196 -45.22 -45.22 19.49
C GLU A 196 -46.07 -46.02 18.49
#